data_AF-A0A5B1BIS3-F1
#
_entry.id   AF-A0A5B1BIS3-F1
#
_cell.length_a   1.000
_cell.length_b   1.000
_cell.length_c   1.000
_cell.angle_alpha   90.00
_cell.angle_beta   90.00
_cell.angle_gamma   90.00
#
_symmetry.space_group_name_H-M   'P 1'
#
loop_
_entity.id
_entity.type
_entity.pdbx_description
1 polymer ?
#
loop_
_entity_poly.entity_id
_entity_poly.type
_entity_poly.pdbx_seq_one_letter_code
_entity_poly.pdbx_strand_id
1 'polypeptide(L)'
;MAQKEIKKDVSFERLNKFLRQNKKIDWQTINLVDKKVNDTLNWKGVEDSQEDVLKKVKGYQRMVRVLGEDNPKIIKALLKKNIHSAIQIAAMTQKHFINECSKIFKNDDEYIKEVHKKAVAIRSKLLVRYVEHTQNKEPHVQQVKTL
;
A
#
# COMPACT_ATOMS: atom_id res chain seq x y z
N MET A 1 19.28 -25.32 22.88
CA MET A 1 19.30 -24.08 22.06
C MET A 1 18.38 -24.30 20.87
N ALA A 2 17.19 -23.72 20.88
CA ALA A 2 16.21 -23.95 19.81
C ALA A 2 16.51 -23.02 18.62
N GLN A 3 16.95 -23.60 17.51
CA GLN A 3 17.03 -22.92 16.23
C GLN A 3 15.60 -22.58 15.79
N LYS A 4 15.22 -21.30 15.88
CA LYS A 4 13.98 -20.81 15.26
C LYS A 4 14.16 -20.91 13.75
N GLU A 5 13.64 -21.96 13.15
CA GLU A 5 13.45 -22.03 11.70
C GLU A 5 12.64 -20.81 11.26
N ILE A 6 13.30 -19.91 10.54
CA ILE A 6 12.63 -18.82 9.85
C ILE A 6 11.89 -19.49 8.67
N LYS A 7 10.65 -19.93 8.92
CA LYS A 7 9.77 -20.45 7.86
C LYS A 7 9.74 -19.44 6.72
N LYS A 8 10.32 -19.83 5.59
CA LYS A 8 10.37 -19.03 4.37
C LYS A 8 8.95 -18.90 3.87
N ASP A 9 8.39 -17.70 3.94
CA ASP A 9 6.99 -17.47 3.59
C ASP A 9 6.82 -17.46 2.07
N VAL A 10 6.41 -18.61 1.54
CA VAL A 10 6.19 -18.90 0.11
C VAL A 10 5.21 -17.92 -0.54
N SER A 11 4.24 -17.38 0.22
CA SER A 11 3.16 -16.53 -0.32
C SER A 11 3.64 -15.18 -0.87
N PHE A 12 4.79 -14.70 -0.38
CA PHE A 12 5.41 -13.41 -0.76
C PHE A 12 6.74 -13.56 -1.51
N GLU A 13 7.18 -14.78 -1.83
CA GLU A 13 8.45 -14.98 -2.53
C GLU A 13 8.51 -14.27 -3.88
N ARG A 14 7.42 -14.34 -4.65
CA ARG A 14 7.31 -13.68 -5.96
C ARG A 14 7.32 -12.15 -5.83
N LEU A 15 6.60 -11.59 -4.85
CA LEU A 15 6.69 -10.15 -4.56
C LEU A 15 8.12 -9.75 -4.17
N ASN A 16 8.76 -10.51 -3.29
CA ASN A 16 10.14 -10.22 -2.88
C ASN A 16 11.12 -10.31 -4.05
N LYS A 17 10.93 -11.26 -4.97
CA LYS A 17 11.72 -11.36 -6.20
C LYS A 17 11.51 -10.12 -7.07
N PHE A 18 10.26 -9.75 -7.33
CA PHE A 18 9.92 -8.57 -8.13
C PHE A 18 10.49 -7.28 -7.56
N LEU A 19 10.32 -7.02 -6.26
CA LEU A 19 10.86 -5.82 -5.59
C LEU A 19 12.40 -5.79 -5.64
N ARG A 20 13.07 -6.95 -5.56
CA ARG A 20 14.54 -7.04 -5.67
C ARG A 20 15.04 -6.80 -7.10
N GLN A 21 14.24 -7.07 -8.12
CA GLN A 21 14.60 -6.79 -9.51
C GLN A 21 14.40 -5.32 -9.85
N ASN A 22 13.47 -4.65 -9.16
CA ASN A 22 13.07 -3.27 -9.39
C ASN A 22 13.53 -2.34 -8.25
N LYS A 23 14.75 -2.54 -7.71
CA LYS A 23 15.26 -1.80 -6.52
C LYS A 23 15.41 -0.30 -6.71
N LYS A 24 15.59 0.17 -7.95
CA LYS A 24 15.77 1.59 -8.28
C LYS A 24 14.45 2.34 -8.43
N ILE A 25 13.32 1.65 -8.36
CA ILE A 25 12.00 2.26 -8.47
C ILE A 25 11.65 2.93 -7.15
N ASP A 26 11.28 4.20 -7.23
CA ASP A 26 10.62 4.92 -6.16
C ASP A 26 9.15 4.47 -6.07
N TRP A 27 8.83 3.72 -5.02
CA TRP A 27 7.50 3.18 -4.82
C TRP A 27 6.53 4.23 -4.28
N GLN A 28 7.00 5.35 -3.73
CA GLN A 28 6.13 6.45 -3.32
C GLN A 28 5.40 7.04 -4.53
N THR A 29 6.13 7.30 -5.60
CA THR A 29 5.69 8.17 -6.69
C THR A 29 5.25 7.44 -7.96
N ILE A 30 5.76 6.23 -8.22
CA ILE A 30 5.45 5.49 -9.46
C ILE A 30 3.94 5.35 -9.72
N ASN A 31 3.52 5.52 -10.98
CA ASN A 31 2.12 5.37 -11.36
C ASN A 31 1.82 3.97 -11.92
N LEU A 32 1.47 3.02 -11.05
CA LEU A 32 1.12 1.64 -11.45
C LEU A 32 -0.25 1.50 -12.14
N VAL A 33 -0.99 2.60 -12.32
CA VAL A 33 -2.23 2.62 -13.12
C VAL A 33 -1.91 2.75 -14.60
N ASP A 34 -0.82 3.44 -14.93
CA ASP A 34 -0.37 3.58 -16.32
C ASP A 34 0.22 2.26 -16.83
N LYS A 35 -0.36 1.75 -17.91
CA LYS A 35 0.10 0.53 -18.56
C LYS A 35 1.54 0.68 -19.07
N LYS A 36 1.91 1.84 -19.61
CA LYS A 36 3.27 2.10 -20.12
C LYS A 36 4.31 1.94 -19.01
N VAL A 37 4.01 2.47 -17.83
CA VAL A 37 4.88 2.32 -16.64
C VAL A 37 5.01 0.84 -16.26
N ASN A 38 3.90 0.09 -16.23
CA ASN A 38 3.93 -1.33 -15.90
C ASN A 38 4.76 -2.16 -16.90
N ASP A 39 4.71 -1.81 -18.20
CA ASP A 39 5.47 -2.48 -19.25
C ASP A 39 6.99 -2.24 -19.12
N THR A 40 7.42 -1.17 -18.46
CA THR A 40 8.85 -0.89 -18.20
C THR A 40 9.43 -1.63 -16.99
N LEU A 41 8.59 -2.28 -16.18
CA LEU A 41 9.05 -2.98 -14.98
C LEU A 41 9.66 -4.33 -15.34
N ASN A 42 10.62 -4.77 -14.53
CA ASN A 42 11.25 -6.07 -14.73
C ASN A 42 10.38 -7.19 -14.13
N TRP A 43 9.71 -7.94 -15.01
CA TRP A 43 8.85 -9.08 -14.67
C TRP A 43 9.55 -10.44 -14.70
N LYS A 44 10.89 -10.47 -14.88
CA LYS A 44 11.63 -11.70 -15.16
C LYS A 44 11.43 -12.79 -14.10
N GLY A 45 10.91 -13.94 -14.50
CA GLY A 45 10.62 -15.09 -13.67
C GLY A 45 9.48 -14.89 -12.66
N VAL A 46 8.54 -13.99 -12.96
CA VAL A 46 7.21 -13.88 -12.32
C VAL A 46 6.07 -13.66 -13.34
N GLU A 47 6.36 -13.79 -14.64
CA GLU A 47 5.49 -13.49 -15.78
C GLU A 47 4.16 -14.26 -15.70
N ASP A 48 4.22 -15.56 -15.44
CA ASP A 48 3.04 -16.45 -15.33
C ASP A 48 2.08 -16.05 -14.19
N SER A 49 2.51 -15.17 -13.31
CA SER A 49 1.74 -14.68 -12.17
C SER A 49 1.72 -13.16 -12.06
N GLN A 50 1.97 -12.49 -13.18
CA GLN A 50 2.09 -11.03 -13.24
C GLN A 50 0.88 -10.33 -12.63
N GLU A 51 -0.34 -10.82 -12.87
CA GLU A 51 -1.56 -10.21 -12.32
C GLU A 51 -1.62 -10.28 -10.79
N ASP A 52 -1.35 -11.45 -10.20
CA ASP A 52 -1.31 -11.63 -8.73
C ASP A 52 -0.19 -10.79 -8.10
N VAL A 53 0.99 -10.81 -8.71
CA VAL A 53 2.12 -10.01 -8.24
C VAL A 53 1.79 -8.53 -8.34
N LEU A 54 1.19 -8.06 -9.43
CA LEU A 54 0.77 -6.66 -9.59
C LEU A 54 -0.24 -6.23 -8.52
N LYS A 55 -1.21 -7.08 -8.17
CA LYS A 55 -2.15 -6.81 -7.06
C LYS A 55 -1.40 -6.60 -5.74
N LYS A 56 -0.44 -7.48 -5.43
CA LYS A 56 0.41 -7.38 -4.22
C LYS A 56 1.33 -6.16 -4.26
N VAL A 57 1.91 -5.83 -5.41
CA VAL A 57 2.76 -4.63 -5.60
C VAL A 57 1.94 -3.36 -5.37
N LYS A 58 0.72 -3.27 -5.91
CA LYS A 58 -0.18 -2.13 -5.65
C LYS A 58 -0.53 -2.01 -4.16
N GLY A 59 -0.74 -3.13 -3.46
CA GLY A 59 -0.89 -3.15 -2.00
C GLY A 59 0.35 -2.65 -1.26
N TYR A 60 1.51 -3.18 -1.62
CA TYR A 60 2.81 -2.74 -1.10
C TYR A 60 3.00 -1.24 -1.28
N GLN A 61 2.73 -0.73 -2.47
CA GLN A 61 2.87 0.68 -2.81
C GLN A 61 1.97 1.58 -1.93
N ARG A 62 0.70 1.22 -1.78
CA ARG A 62 -0.22 1.98 -0.91
C ARG A 62 0.28 2.01 0.53
N MET A 63 0.88 0.93 1.00
CA MET A 63 1.44 0.84 2.34
C MET A 63 2.76 1.60 2.48
N VAL A 64 3.60 1.65 1.44
CA VAL A 64 4.79 2.54 1.37
C VAL A 64 4.38 4.00 1.57
N ARG A 65 3.27 4.44 0.94
CA ARG A 65 2.75 5.81 1.11
C ARG A 65 2.31 6.12 2.55
N VAL A 66 1.96 5.10 3.32
CA VAL A 66 1.63 5.24 4.75
C VAL A 66 2.90 5.20 5.61
N LEU A 67 3.73 4.17 5.46
CA LEU A 67 4.81 3.83 6.40
C LEU A 67 6.18 4.38 6.01
N GLY A 68 6.36 4.86 4.79
CA GLY A 68 7.69 5.16 4.22
C GLY A 68 8.35 3.91 3.64
N GLU A 69 9.40 4.13 2.83
CA GLU A 69 10.13 3.04 2.16
C GLU A 69 11.01 2.22 3.11
N ASP A 70 11.42 2.81 4.23
CA ASP A 70 12.33 2.20 5.22
C ASP A 70 11.68 1.07 6.04
N ASN A 71 10.39 0.81 5.83
CA ASN A 71 9.60 -0.13 6.61
C ASN A 71 9.11 -1.39 5.84
N PRO A 72 9.93 -2.04 4.98
CA PRO A 72 9.46 -3.12 4.11
C PRO A 72 9.03 -4.37 4.89
N LYS A 73 9.57 -4.60 6.09
CA LYS A 73 9.18 -5.73 6.95
C LYS A 73 7.78 -5.53 7.54
N ILE A 74 7.50 -4.34 8.07
CA ILE A 74 6.19 -3.97 8.62
C ILE A 74 5.13 -4.01 7.50
N ILE A 75 5.45 -3.40 6.35
CA ILE A 75 4.56 -3.41 5.18
C ILE A 75 4.16 -4.84 4.82
N LYS A 76 5.13 -5.73 4.61
CA LYS A 76 4.85 -7.13 4.25
C LYS A 76 4.05 -7.87 5.34
N ALA A 77 4.30 -7.60 6.61
CA ALA A 77 3.52 -8.19 7.70
C ALA A 77 2.06 -7.73 7.69
N LEU A 78 1.80 -6.46 7.39
CA LEU A 78 0.44 -5.93 7.22
C LEU A 78 -0.27 -6.54 6.01
N LEU A 79 0.42 -6.66 4.87
CA LEU A 79 -0.15 -7.31 3.68
C LEU A 79 -0.54 -8.77 3.97
N LYS A 80 0.27 -9.51 4.75
CA LYS A 80 -0.08 -10.88 5.21
C LYS A 80 -1.32 -10.92 6.09
N LYS A 81 -1.58 -9.86 6.86
CA LYS A 81 -2.81 -9.67 7.64
C LYS A 81 -3.98 -9.14 6.80
N ASN A 82 -3.87 -9.12 5.47
CA ASN A 82 -4.87 -8.59 4.54
C ASN A 82 -5.13 -7.07 4.70
N ILE A 83 -4.16 -6.34 5.26
CA ILE A 83 -4.20 -4.87 5.42
C ILE A 83 -3.31 -4.25 4.33
N HIS A 84 -3.95 -3.68 3.30
CA HIS A 84 -3.30 -3.26 2.06
C HIS A 84 -3.46 -1.77 1.74
N SER A 85 -4.06 -0.97 2.62
CA SER A 85 -4.34 0.45 2.35
C SER A 85 -4.59 1.29 3.61
N ALA A 86 -4.38 2.60 3.48
CA ALA A 86 -4.77 3.59 4.47
C ALA A 86 -6.28 3.56 4.77
N ILE A 87 -7.12 3.27 3.78
CA ILE A 87 -8.58 3.21 3.94
C ILE A 87 -8.96 2.11 4.93
N GLN A 88 -8.39 0.91 4.78
CA GLN A 88 -8.62 -0.21 5.70
C GLN A 88 -8.11 0.10 7.11
N ILE A 89 -6.93 0.71 7.24
CA ILE A 89 -6.39 1.14 8.54
C ILE A 89 -7.34 2.13 9.22
N ALA A 90 -7.76 3.15 8.48
CA ALA A 90 -8.62 4.21 9.00
C ALA A 90 -10.06 3.73 9.29
N ALA A 91 -10.51 2.64 8.68
CA ALA A 91 -11.80 2.02 8.97
C ALA A 91 -11.82 1.33 10.35
N MET A 92 -10.67 0.91 10.86
CA MET A 92 -10.54 0.40 12.22
C MET A 92 -10.46 1.56 13.22
N THR A 93 -10.98 1.35 14.44
CA THR A 93 -10.68 2.27 15.55
C THR A 93 -9.20 2.20 15.90
N GLN A 94 -8.62 3.30 16.40
CA GLN A 94 -7.20 3.33 16.77
C GLN A 94 -6.86 2.22 17.79
N LYS A 95 -7.72 2.01 18.78
CA LYS A 95 -7.57 0.94 19.78
C LYS A 95 -7.56 -0.45 19.13
N HIS A 96 -8.47 -0.71 18.20
CA HIS A 96 -8.51 -1.99 17.49
C HIS A 96 -7.24 -2.20 16.65
N PHE A 97 -6.79 -1.17 15.93
CA PHE A 97 -5.58 -1.24 15.11
C PHE A 97 -4.31 -1.49 15.95
N ILE A 98 -4.18 -0.84 17.11
CA ILE A 98 -3.09 -1.10 18.07
C ILE A 98 -3.10 -2.55 18.54
N ASN A 99 -4.25 -3.04 19.02
CA ASN A 99 -4.37 -4.41 19.50
C ASN A 99 -4.04 -5.43 18.41
N GLU A 100 -4.51 -5.19 17.19
CA GLU A 100 -4.34 -6.05 16.03
C GLU A 100 -2.87 -6.09 15.55
N CYS A 101 -2.14 -4.98 15.65
CA CYS A 101 -0.84 -4.81 15.02
C CYS A 101 0.35 -4.66 15.99
N SER A 102 0.13 -4.65 17.31
CA SER A 102 1.18 -4.48 18.34
C SER A 102 2.45 -5.29 18.05
N LYS A 103 2.34 -6.59 17.84
CA LYS A 103 3.48 -7.48 17.53
C LYS A 103 4.20 -7.13 16.22
N ILE A 104 3.49 -6.64 15.21
CA ILE A 104 4.09 -6.23 13.92
C ILE A 104 5.01 -5.02 14.11
N PHE A 105 4.58 -4.09 14.97
CA PHE A 105 5.30 -2.86 15.29
C PHE A 105 6.16 -2.99 16.55
N LYS A 106 6.48 -4.23 16.99
CA LYS A 106 7.31 -4.49 18.17
C LYS A 106 6.79 -3.84 19.47
N ASN A 107 5.47 -3.70 19.59
CA ASN A 107 4.77 -3.04 20.69
C ASN A 107 5.10 -1.55 20.84
N ASP A 108 5.50 -0.89 19.74
CA ASP A 108 5.64 0.57 19.69
C ASP A 108 4.27 1.22 19.45
N ASP A 109 3.51 1.38 20.53
CA ASP A 109 2.16 1.94 20.48
C ASP A 109 2.12 3.37 19.96
N GLU A 110 3.16 4.18 20.22
CA GLU A 110 3.23 5.55 19.71
C GLU A 110 3.36 5.56 18.19
N TYR A 111 4.26 4.73 17.65
CA TYR A 111 4.40 4.63 16.21
C TYR A 111 3.14 4.07 15.54
N ILE A 112 2.45 3.10 16.14
CA ILE A 112 1.18 2.59 15.62
C ILE A 112 0.10 3.69 15.60
N LYS A 113 0.03 4.53 16.65
CA LYS A 113 -0.88 5.68 16.70
C LYS A 113 -0.61 6.67 15.56
N GLU A 114 0.66 7.00 15.32
CA GLU A 114 1.04 7.91 14.23
C GLU A 114 0.70 7.33 12.85
N VAL A 115 0.92 6.03 12.65
CA VAL A 115 0.50 5.32 11.43
C VAL A 115 -1.02 5.39 11.24
N HIS A 116 -1.80 5.18 12.30
CA HIS A 116 -3.26 5.28 12.26
C HIS A 116 -3.72 6.70 11.89
N LYS A 117 -3.20 7.73 12.59
CA LYS A 117 -3.49 9.14 12.28
C LYS A 117 -3.15 9.49 10.83
N LYS A 118 -1.98 9.07 10.35
CA LYS A 118 -1.56 9.29 8.95
C LYS A 118 -2.49 8.59 7.97
N ALA A 119 -2.94 7.37 8.27
CA ALA A 119 -3.90 6.65 7.44
C ALA A 119 -5.26 7.37 7.38
N VAL A 120 -5.75 7.89 8.51
CA VAL A 120 -6.97 8.72 8.57
C VAL A 120 -6.82 9.97 7.72
N ALA A 121 -5.70 10.70 7.84
CA ALA A 121 -5.44 11.88 7.03
C ALA A 121 -5.38 11.57 5.53
N ILE A 122 -4.74 10.46 5.13
CA ILE A 122 -4.71 10.01 3.74
C ILE A 122 -6.12 9.69 3.24
N ARG A 123 -6.94 8.96 4.02
CA ARG A 123 -8.33 8.66 3.66
C ARG A 123 -9.13 9.94 3.45
N SER A 124 -9.03 10.92 4.35
CA SER A 124 -9.74 12.20 4.23
C SER A 124 -9.35 12.93 2.94
N LYS A 125 -8.05 13.01 2.62
CA LYS A 125 -7.56 13.60 1.36
C LYS A 125 -8.10 12.90 0.12
N LEU A 126 -8.18 11.56 0.15
CA LEU A 126 -8.74 10.78 -0.96
C LEU A 126 -10.24 11.04 -1.15
N LEU A 127 -11.00 11.14 -0.05
CA LEU A 127 -12.43 11.46 -0.10
C LEU A 127 -12.67 12.85 -0.70
N VAL A 128 -11.92 13.86 -0.27
CA VAL A 128 -12.02 15.22 -0.82
C VAL A 128 -11.76 15.20 -2.33
N ARG A 129 -10.67 14.58 -2.78
CA ARG A 129 -10.37 14.46 -4.22
C ARG A 129 -11.46 13.73 -5.00
N TYR A 130 -12.08 12.70 -4.41
CA TYR A 130 -13.17 11.98 -5.05
C TYR A 130 -14.42 12.87 -5.20
N VAL A 131 -14.78 13.60 -4.15
CA VAL A 131 -15.90 14.56 -4.19
C VAL A 131 -15.64 15.65 -5.23
N GLU A 132 -14.47 16.29 -5.21
CA GLU A 132 -14.07 17.29 -6.20
C GLU A 132 -14.13 16.73 -7.63
N HIS A 133 -13.62 15.51 -7.85
CA HIS A 133 -13.66 14.87 -9.16
C HIS A 133 -15.09 14.61 -9.65
N THR A 134 -15.98 14.25 -8.72
CA THR A 134 -17.39 13.96 -9.02
C THR A 134 -18.15 15.24 -9.34
N GLN A 135 -18.01 16.28 -8.50
CA GLN A 135 -18.64 17.59 -8.70
C GLN A 135 -18.18 18.27 -9.98
N ASN A 136 -16.89 18.22 -10.30
CA ASN A 136 -16.37 18.78 -11.56
C ASN A 136 -16.87 18.06 -12.83
N LYS A 137 -17.47 16.87 -12.67
CA LYS A 137 -18.10 16.12 -13.75
C LYS A 137 -19.61 16.35 -13.84
N GLU A 138 -20.19 17.14 -12.92
CA GLU A 138 -21.61 17.43 -12.96
C GLU A 138 -21.94 18.37 -14.14
N PRO A 139 -23.06 18.15 -14.85
CA PRO A 139 -23.37 18.87 -16.08
C PRO A 139 -23.40 20.40 -15.92
N HIS A 140 -23.86 20.89 -14.77
CA HIS A 140 -23.98 22.31 -14.49
C HIS A 140 -22.62 23.00 -14.30
N VAL A 141 -21.58 22.29 -13.84
CA VAL A 141 -20.22 22.83 -13.72
C VAL A 141 -19.51 22.85 -15.08
N GLN A 142 -19.79 21.88 -15.94
CA GLN A 142 -19.21 21.81 -17.28
C GLN A 142 -19.78 22.89 -18.22
N GLN A 143 -21.09 23.19 -18.13
CA GLN A 143 -21.72 24.25 -18.95
C GLN A 143 -21.10 25.64 -18.69
N VAL A 144 -20.72 25.95 -17.46
CA VAL A 144 -20.12 27.25 -17.10
C VAL A 144 -18.69 27.43 -17.65
N LYS A 145 -17.95 26.33 -17.90
CA LYS A 145 -16.58 26.39 -18.45
C LYS A 145 -16.53 26.46 -19.99
N THR A 146 -17.68 26.36 -20.66
CA THR A 146 -17.76 26.30 -22.13
C THR A 146 -18.34 27.58 -22.75
N LEU A 147 -18.53 28.63 -21.94
CA LEU A 147 -18.89 29.99 -22.35
C LEU A 147 -17.66 30.90 -22.22
#